data_AF-A0A6G3XAH4-F1
#
_entry.id   AF-A0A6G3XAH4-F1
#
_cell.length_a   1.000
_cell.length_b   1.000
_cell.length_c   1.000
_cell.angle_alpha   90.00
_cell.angle_beta   90.00
_cell.angle_gamma   90.00
#
_symmetry.space_group_name_H-M   'P 1'
#
loop_
_entity.id
_entity.type
_entity.pdbx_description
1 polymer ?
#
loop_
_entity_poly.entity_id
_entity_poly.type
_entity_poly.pdbx_seq_one_letter_code
_entity_poly.pdbx_strand_id
1 'polypeptide(L)'
;EDPGARTYLRETFLANGRRSFLTTWDGMTRAIDPSPDYRIEKPELLLCGEHDGTGNIRSAMERWSERDPHSEFHVIPGAGHVANLDRPDEVNRLT
;
A
#
# COMPACT_ATOMS: atom_id res chain seq x y z
N GLU A 1 12.48 -6.36 2.43
CA GLU A 1 11.21 -7.00 2.81
C GLU A 1 11.48 -7.94 3.96
N ASP A 2 10.53 -8.10 4.89
CA ASP A 2 10.70 -9.00 6.03
C ASP A 2 10.37 -10.46 5.65
N PRO A 3 11.26 -11.44 5.91
CA PRO A 3 10.99 -12.85 5.61
C PRO A 3 9.80 -13.43 6.38
N GLY A 4 9.56 -12.96 7.61
CA GLY A 4 8.43 -13.37 8.43
C GLY A 4 7.11 -12.90 7.83
N ALA A 5 7.04 -11.63 7.43
CA ALA A 5 5.92 -11.04 6.72
C ALA A 5 5.58 -11.83 5.45
N ARG A 6 6.58 -12.16 4.64
CA ARG A 6 6.41 -12.97 3.42
C ARG A 6 5.85 -14.36 3.71
N THR A 7 6.34 -15.01 4.76
CA THR A 7 5.87 -16.34 5.18
C THR A 7 4.41 -16.28 5.64
N TYR A 8 4.09 -15.34 6.52
CA TYR A 8 2.73 -15.11 7.01
C TYR A 8 1.74 -14.83 5.87
N LEU A 9 2.11 -13.94 4.94
CA LEU A 9 1.29 -13.62 3.79
C LEU A 9 1.05 -14.87 2.93
N ARG A 10 2.09 -15.65 2.64
CA ARG A 10 1.96 -16.89 1.86
C ARG A 10 0.97 -17.85 2.51
N GLU A 11 1.09 -18.09 3.81
CA GLU A 11 0.18 -18.98 4.55
C GLU A 11 -1.26 -18.45 4.53
N THR A 12 -1.44 -17.15 4.74
CA THR A 12 -2.75 -16.49 4.71
C THR A 12 -3.42 -16.60 3.34
N PHE A 13 -2.68 -16.32 2.27
CA PHE A 13 -3.19 -16.45 0.90
C PHE A 13 -3.56 -17.90 0.56
N LEU A 14 -2.77 -18.88 1.02
CA LEU A 14 -3.08 -20.31 0.84
C LEU A 14 -4.34 -20.70 1.61
N ALA A 15 -4.50 -20.24 2.85
CA ALA A 15 -5.68 -20.52 3.69
C ALA A 15 -6.96 -19.88 3.15
N ASN A 16 -6.89 -18.69 2.54
CA ASN A 16 -8.04 -18.01 1.93
C ASN A 16 -8.64 -18.82 0.76
N GLY A 17 -7.77 -19.48 -0.03
CA GLY A 17 -8.15 -20.31 -1.15
C GLY A 17 -8.55 -19.53 -2.41
N ARG A 18 -8.38 -20.17 -3.58
CA ARG A 18 -8.50 -19.53 -4.91
C ARG A 18 -9.86 -18.85 -5.14
N ARG A 19 -10.96 -19.50 -4.77
CA ARG A 19 -12.31 -18.96 -5.02
C ARG A 19 -12.53 -17.66 -4.26
N SER A 20 -12.20 -17.65 -2.96
CA SER A 20 -12.34 -16.47 -2.11
C SER A 20 -11.48 -15.33 -2.64
N PHE A 21 -10.20 -15.61 -2.97
CA PHE A 21 -9.30 -14.63 -3.57
C PHE A 21 -9.87 -14.01 -4.84
N LEU A 22 -10.39 -14.81 -5.78
CA LEU A 22 -10.95 -14.29 -7.04
C LEU A 22 -12.23 -13.47 -6.82
N THR A 23 -13.09 -13.88 -5.87
CA THR A 23 -14.28 -13.11 -5.52
C THR A 23 -13.92 -11.75 -4.92
N THR A 24 -12.98 -11.70 -3.98
CA THR A 24 -12.50 -10.44 -3.40
C THR A 24 -11.82 -9.57 -4.45
N TRP A 25 -11.00 -10.16 -5.30
CA TRP A 25 -10.29 -9.45 -6.36
C TRP A 25 -11.25 -8.84 -7.40
N ASP A 26 -12.24 -9.60 -7.88
CA ASP A 26 -13.28 -9.09 -8.79
C ASP A 26 -14.03 -7.91 -8.14
N GLY A 27 -14.45 -8.05 -6.88
CA GLY A 27 -15.09 -6.98 -6.12
C GLY A 27 -14.23 -5.71 -6.03
N MET A 28 -12.95 -5.85 -5.69
CA MET A 28 -12.01 -4.73 -5.62
C MET A 28 -11.90 -4.01 -6.97
N THR A 29 -11.72 -4.75 -8.08
CA THR A 29 -11.56 -4.13 -9.40
C THR A 29 -12.82 -3.40 -9.88
N ARG A 30 -14.01 -3.85 -9.48
CA ARG A 30 -15.29 -3.18 -9.79
C ARG A 30 -15.56 -1.95 -8.95
N ALA A 31 -14.92 -1.83 -7.79
CA ALA A 31 -15.09 -0.71 -6.87
C ALA A 31 -14.17 0.48 -7.17
N ILE A 32 -13.25 0.35 -8.14
CA ILE A 32 -12.37 1.44 -8.54
C ILE A 32 -13.17 2.46 -9.36
N ASP A 33 -13.34 3.66 -8.81
CA ASP A 33 -13.98 4.80 -9.46
C ASP A 33 -12.99 5.98 -9.55
N PRO A 34 -12.32 6.18 -10.70
CA PRO A 34 -11.35 7.26 -10.85
C PRO A 34 -12.00 8.64 -10.75
N SER A 35 -11.61 9.40 -9.72
CA SER A 35 -12.02 10.79 -9.53
C SER A 35 -10.81 11.72 -9.64
N PRO A 36 -10.39 12.11 -10.86
CA PRO A 36 -9.13 12.86 -11.08
C PRO A 36 -9.12 14.24 -10.42
N ASP A 37 -10.29 14.84 -10.21
CA ASP A 37 -10.46 16.16 -9.60
C ASP A 37 -10.66 16.10 -8.08
N TYR A 38 -10.79 14.91 -7.50
CA TYR A 38 -10.93 14.73 -6.06
C TYR A 38 -9.64 15.16 -5.33
N ARG A 39 -9.81 15.90 -4.23
CA ARG A 39 -8.70 16.38 -3.38
C ARG A 39 -8.99 16.07 -1.92
N ILE A 40 -7.95 15.68 -1.20
CA ILE A 40 -8.00 15.49 0.25
C ILE A 40 -7.56 16.80 0.91
N GLU A 41 -8.51 17.46 1.55
CA GLU A 41 -8.31 18.78 2.21
C GLU A 41 -7.82 18.65 3.66
N LYS A 42 -7.25 17.49 4.02
CA LYS A 42 -6.79 17.15 5.38
C LYS A 42 -5.34 16.68 5.32
N PRO A 43 -4.59 16.81 6.44
CA PRO A 43 -3.28 16.17 6.53
C PRO A 43 -3.36 14.69 6.15
N GLU A 44 -2.50 14.28 5.25
CA GLU A 44 -2.47 12.93 4.70
C GLU A 44 -1.04 12.37 4.77
N LEU A 45 -0.91 11.13 5.25
CA LEU A 45 0.36 10.41 5.28
C LEU A 45 0.36 9.34 4.20
N LEU A 46 1.26 9.47 3.22
CA LEU A 46 1.48 8.50 2.15
C LEU A 46 2.71 7.65 2.48
N LEU A 47 2.55 6.33 2.52
CA LEU A 47 3.61 5.38 2.88
C LEU A 47 3.87 4.39 1.73
N CYS A 48 5.13 4.25 1.31
CA CYS A 48 5.54 3.24 0.32
C CYS A 48 6.82 2.54 0.78
N GLY A 49 6.90 1.20 0.71
CA GLY A 49 8.15 0.51 1.01
C GLY A 49 9.22 0.75 -0.08
N GLU A 50 10.49 0.84 0.29
CA GLU A 50 11.63 1.01 -0.63
C GLU A 50 11.68 -0.01 -1.78
N HIS A 51 11.20 -1.23 -1.54
CA HIS A 51 11.20 -2.32 -2.50
C HIS A 51 9.81 -2.60 -3.08
N ASP A 52 8.81 -1.76 -2.83
CA ASP A 52 7.49 -1.93 -3.42
C ASP A 52 7.55 -1.75 -4.95
N GLY A 53 7.29 -2.85 -5.66
CA GLY A 53 7.20 -2.95 -7.11
C GLY A 53 5.77 -3.25 -7.60
N THR A 54 4.76 -3.04 -6.76
CA THR A 54 3.37 -3.38 -7.07
C THR A 54 2.79 -2.38 -8.07
N GLY A 55 2.60 -2.83 -9.31
CA GLY A 55 1.99 -2.01 -10.36
C GLY A 55 2.68 -0.66 -10.52
N ASN A 56 1.92 0.43 -10.37
CA ASN A 56 2.43 1.80 -10.46
C ASN A 56 2.51 2.52 -9.10
N ILE A 57 2.31 1.82 -7.96
CA ILE A 57 2.06 2.42 -6.63
C ILE A 57 3.10 3.47 -6.26
N ARG A 58 4.40 3.16 -6.34
CA ARG A 58 5.48 4.14 -6.04
C ARG A 58 5.31 5.43 -6.84
N SER A 59 5.26 5.30 -8.16
CA SER A 59 5.16 6.45 -9.05
C SER A 59 3.82 7.19 -8.92
N ALA A 60 2.75 6.49 -8.51
CA ALA A 60 1.45 7.09 -8.26
C ALA A 60 1.47 7.90 -6.95
N MET A 61 2.10 7.39 -5.89
CA MET A 61 2.27 8.11 -4.62
C MET A 61 3.17 9.33 -4.77
N GLU A 62 4.25 9.25 -5.55
CA GLU A 62 5.09 10.41 -5.87
C GLU A 62 4.25 11.52 -6.53
N ARG A 63 3.51 11.19 -7.60
CA ARG A 63 2.62 12.15 -8.28
C ARG A 63 1.48 12.65 -7.41
N TRP A 64 0.98 11.80 -6.50
CA TRP A 64 -0.02 12.20 -5.52
C TRP A 64 0.58 13.25 -4.58
N SER A 65 1.77 13.00 -4.06
CA SER A 65 2.43 13.92 -3.13
C SER A 65 2.76 15.28 -3.76
N GLU A 66 3.19 15.27 -5.03
CA GLU A 66 3.41 16.50 -5.80
C GLU A 66 2.12 17.29 -6.04
N ARG A 67 0.98 16.59 -6.16
CA ARG A 67 -0.33 17.20 -6.48
C ARG A 67 -1.03 17.74 -5.25
N ASP A 68 -1.01 17.01 -4.13
CA ASP A 68 -1.82 17.33 -2.96
C ASP A 68 -0.97 17.97 -1.85
N PRO A 69 -1.16 19.28 -1.56
CA PRO A 69 -0.26 20.06 -0.70
C PRO A 69 -0.34 19.69 0.79
N HIS A 70 -1.35 18.90 1.19
CA HIS A 70 -1.53 18.43 2.56
C HIS A 70 -0.92 17.05 2.81
N SER A 71 -0.30 16.46 1.79
CA SER A 71 0.30 15.14 1.88
C SER A 71 1.75 15.19 2.37
N GLU A 72 2.13 14.17 3.12
CA GLU A 72 3.51 13.89 3.50
C GLU A 72 3.86 12.49 2.99
N PHE A 73 4.87 12.38 2.14
CA PHE A 73 5.26 11.11 1.52
C PHE A 73 6.53 10.55 2.13
N HIS A 74 6.45 9.32 2.65
CA HIS A 74 7.58 8.59 3.22
C HIS A 74 7.83 7.27 2.49
N VAL A 75 9.10 7.07 2.15
CA VAL A 75 9.60 5.77 1.71
C VAL A 75 10.17 5.02 2.90
N ILE A 76 9.64 3.84 3.20
CA ILE A 76 10.07 3.02 4.35
C ILE A 76 11.26 2.13 3.94
N PRO A 77 12.47 2.36 4.49
CA PRO A 77 13.67 1.61 4.09
C PRO A 77 13.52 0.11 4.36
N GLY A 78 13.97 -0.71 3.41
CA GLY A 78 13.92 -2.17 3.53
C GLY A 78 12.52 -2.79 3.54
N ALA A 79 11.44 -2.03 3.36
CA ALA A 79 10.07 -2.55 3.26
C ALA A 79 9.64 -2.79 1.80
N GLY A 80 8.71 -3.71 1.59
CA GLY A 80 8.02 -3.95 0.31
C GLY A 80 6.62 -3.36 0.31
N HIS A 81 5.67 -4.04 -0.34
CA HIS A 81 4.30 -3.54 -0.49
C HIS A 81 3.53 -3.42 0.83
N VAL A 82 3.76 -4.35 1.75
CA VAL A 82 3.12 -4.38 3.07
C VAL A 82 4.02 -3.71 4.11
N ALA A 83 4.36 -2.43 3.89
CA ALA A 83 5.38 -1.74 4.69
C ALA A 83 5.11 -1.73 6.19
N ASN A 84 3.84 -1.68 6.60
CA ASN A 84 3.41 -1.78 7.99
C ASN A 84 3.67 -3.16 8.62
N LEU A 85 3.68 -4.22 7.82
CA LEU A 85 4.02 -5.57 8.27
C LEU A 85 5.54 -5.80 8.21
N ASP A 86 6.21 -5.28 7.19
CA ASP A 86 7.66 -5.42 7.02
C ASP A 86 8.46 -4.63 8.06
N ARG A 87 8.01 -3.42 8.41
CA ARG A 87 8.70 -2.47 9.28
C ARG A 87 7.73 -1.77 10.24
N PRO A 88 7.05 -2.51 11.13
CA PRO A 88 5.99 -1.97 11.99
C PRO A 88 6.47 -0.81 12.87
N ASP A 89 7.67 -0.92 13.45
CA ASP A 89 8.22 0.12 14.32
C ASP A 89 8.57 1.41 13.57
N GLU A 90 8.99 1.31 12.31
CA GLU A 90 9.26 2.49 11.47
C GLU A 90 7.95 3.20 11.13
N VAL A 91 6.94 2.44 10.69
CA VAL A 91 5.65 2.98 10.30
C VAL A 91 4.93 3.62 11.50
N ASN A 92 4.90 2.94 12.65
CA ASN A 92 4.22 3.44 13.84
C ASN A 92 4.86 4.70 14.45
N ARG A 93 6.10 5.07 14.07
CA ARG A 93 6.71 6.34 14.49
C ARG A 93 6.25 7.53 13.67
N LEU A 94 5.64 7.30 12.50
CA LEU A 94 5.14 8.35 11.61
C LEU A 94 3.67 8.70 11.90
N THR A 95 2.99 7.92 12.74
CA THR A 95 1.57 8.07 13.12
C THR A 95 1.42 8.45 14.58
#